data_AF-A0A937P5C9-F1
#
_entry.id   AF-A0A937P5C9-F1
#
_cell.length_a   1.000
_cell.length_b   1.000
_cell.length_c   1.000
_cell.angle_alpha   90.00
_cell.angle_beta   90.00
_cell.angle_gamma   90.00
#
_symmetry.space_group_name_H-M   'P 1'
#
loop_
_entity.id
_entity.type
_entity.pdbx_description
1 polymer ?
#
loop_
_entity_poly.entity_id
_entity_poly.type
_entity_poly.pdbx_seq_one_letter_code
_entity_poly.pdbx_strand_id
1 'polypeptide(L)'
;MPKKSAGIFQLMLNWTERVGNALPHPATLFALFALAALVLSAVGHALGWEVVHPGTNEIVGTVNLLSHDGIHRILLEMVDNFTGFAPLGIV
;
A
#
# COMPACT_ATOMS: atom_id res chain seq x y z
N MET A 1 -15.27 -19.07 38.92
CA MET A 1 -16.32 -18.28 38.24
C MET A 1 -16.58 -18.92 36.88
N PRO A 2 -17.82 -19.30 36.53
CA PRO A 2 -18.09 -20.00 35.28
C PRO A 2 -17.97 -19.02 34.10
N LYS A 3 -17.13 -19.35 33.10
CA LYS A 3 -17.05 -18.58 31.86
C LYS A 3 -18.35 -18.77 31.08
N LYS A 4 -19.15 -17.69 31.01
CA LYS A 4 -20.33 -17.60 30.14
C LYS A 4 -19.88 -17.85 28.69
N SER A 5 -20.54 -18.76 27.96
CA SER A 5 -20.25 -18.97 26.53
C SER A 5 -20.51 -17.64 25.79
N ALA A 6 -19.46 -17.05 25.23
CA ALA A 6 -19.59 -15.81 24.48
C ALA A 6 -20.50 -16.07 23.27
N GLY A 7 -21.54 -15.24 23.12
CA GLY A 7 -22.38 -15.28 21.91
C GLY A 7 -21.56 -14.94 20.68
N ILE A 8 -22.02 -15.36 19.49
CA ILE A 8 -21.34 -15.11 18.21
C ILE A 8 -21.01 -13.61 18.02
N PHE A 9 -21.92 -12.73 18.44
CA PHE A 9 -21.71 -11.28 18.42
C PHE A 9 -20.53 -10.81 19.30
N GLN A 10 -20.36 -11.37 20.50
CA GLN A 10 -19.25 -11.03 21.38
C GLN A 10 -17.92 -11.55 20.83
N LEU A 11 -17.92 -12.73 20.19
CA LEU A 11 -16.74 -13.25 19.49
C LEU A 11 -16.32 -12.32 18.34
N MET A 12 -17.27 -11.84 17.54
CA MET A 12 -17.00 -10.87 16.48
C MET A 12 -16.43 -9.55 17.03
N LEU A 13 -17.04 -8.99 18.08
CA LEU A 13 -16.56 -7.73 18.66
C LEU A 13 -15.15 -7.87 19.25
N ASN A 14 -14.89 -8.96 19.99
CA ASN A 14 -13.56 -9.26 20.54
C ASN A 14 -12.50 -9.42 19.44
N TRP A 15 -12.88 -9.98 18.29
CA TRP A 15 -11.99 -10.10 17.15
C TRP A 15 -11.70 -8.73 16.53
N THR A 16 -12.71 -7.91 16.28
CA THR A 16 -12.56 -6.56 15.72
C THR A 16 -11.70 -5.68 16.62
N GLU A 17 -11.93 -5.69 17.93
CA GLU A 17 -11.13 -4.94 18.91
C GLU A 17 -9.67 -5.40 18.87
N ARG A 18 -9.43 -6.72 18.83
CA ARG A 18 -8.08 -7.27 18.76
C ARG A 18 -7.36 -6.87 17.48
N VAL A 19 -8.04 -6.89 16.33
CA VAL A 19 -7.46 -6.48 15.05
C VAL A 19 -7.21 -4.97 15.03
N GLY A 20 -8.17 -4.17 15.50
CA GLY A 20 -8.04 -2.72 15.58
C GLY A 20 -6.84 -2.30 16.44
N ASN A 21 -6.66 -2.93 17.60
CA ASN A 21 -5.52 -2.68 18.49
C ASN A 21 -4.19 -3.21 17.96
N ALA A 22 -4.20 -4.17 17.03
CA ALA A 22 -3.00 -4.71 16.40
C ALA A 22 -2.50 -3.86 15.22
N LEU A 23 -3.32 -2.93 14.70
CA LEU A 23 -2.90 -2.06 13.62
C LEU A 23 -1.81 -1.09 14.11
N PRO A 24 -0.65 -1.03 13.44
CA PRO A 24 0.41 -0.11 13.81
C PRO A 24 0.03 1.32 13.39
N HIS A 25 0.74 2.31 13.95
CA HIS A 25 0.46 3.73 13.71
C HIS A 25 0.34 4.03 12.20
N PRO A 26 -0.62 4.84 11.74
CA PRO A 26 -0.89 5.04 10.30
C PRO A 26 0.36 5.36 9.46
N ALA A 27 1.27 6.19 9.96
CA ALA A 27 2.53 6.49 9.26
C ALA A 27 3.39 5.24 8.98
N THR A 28 3.42 4.28 9.91
CA THR A 28 4.16 3.03 9.73
C THR A 28 3.49 2.13 8.70
N LEU A 29 2.16 2.12 8.62
CA LEU A 29 1.43 1.40 7.57
C LEU A 29 1.79 1.94 6.18
N PHE A 30 1.80 3.27 6.01
CA PHE A 30 2.21 3.87 4.74
C PHE A 30 3.67 3.57 4.39
N ALA A 31 4.57 3.61 5.37
CA ALA A 31 5.97 3.24 5.15
C ALA A 31 6.12 1.78 4.70
N LEU A 32 5.37 0.86 5.32
CA LEU A 32 5.33 -0.54 4.93
C LEU A 32 4.75 -0.73 3.52
N PHE A 33 3.69 -0.01 3.17
CA PHE A 33 3.12 -0.05 1.82
C PHE A 33 4.08 0.53 0.76
N ALA A 34 4.80 1.61 1.07
CA ALA A 34 5.81 2.15 0.18
C ALA A 34 6.96 1.15 -0.05
N LEU A 35 7.46 0.52 1.02
CA LEU A 35 8.48 -0.54 0.91
C LEU A 35 7.97 -1.74 0.12
N ALA A 36 6.74 -2.18 0.38
CA ALA A 36 6.11 -3.26 -0.37
C ALA A 36 5.97 -2.92 -1.86
N ALA A 37 5.57 -1.68 -2.19
CA ALA A 37 5.48 -1.22 -3.57
C ALA A 37 6.83 -1.27 -4.29
N LEU A 38 7.93 -0.85 -3.63
CA LEU A 38 9.28 -0.98 -4.20
C LEU A 38 9.62 -2.42 -4.55
N VAL A 39 9.43 -3.34 -3.60
CA VAL A 39 9.74 -4.77 -3.78
C VAL A 39 8.85 -5.40 -4.85
N LEU A 40 7.54 -5.19 -4.79
CA LEU A 40 6.58 -5.75 -5.75
C LEU A 40 6.80 -5.20 -7.15
N SER A 41 7.20 -3.94 -7.29
CA SER A 41 7.53 -3.33 -8.59
C SER A 41 8.73 -4.02 -9.25
N ALA A 42 9.76 -4.34 -8.47
CA ALA A 42 10.95 -5.05 -8.96
C ALA A 42 10.63 -6.50 -9.33
N VAL A 43 9.86 -7.20 -8.49
CA VAL A 43 9.43 -8.59 -8.75
C VAL A 43 8.53 -8.67 -9.97
N GLY A 44 7.50 -7.83 -10.06
CA GLY A 44 6.59 -7.83 -11.21
C GLY A 44 7.31 -7.55 -12.51
N HIS A 45 8.25 -6.60 -12.50
CA HIS A 45 9.08 -6.28 -13.66
C HIS A 45 10.00 -7.45 -14.05
N ALA A 46 10.67 -8.08 -13.08
CA ALA A 46 11.54 -9.23 -13.33
C ALA A 46 10.77 -10.45 -13.89
N LEU A 47 9.50 -10.61 -13.51
CA LEU A 47 8.62 -11.65 -14.03
C LEU A 47 7.90 -11.27 -15.34
N GLY A 48 8.13 -10.06 -15.85
CA GLY A 48 7.51 -9.60 -17.11
C GLY A 48 5.99 -9.41 -17.01
N TRP A 49 5.47 -8.98 -15.86
CA TRP A 49 4.04 -8.74 -15.70
C TRP A 49 3.56 -7.59 -16.59
N GLU A 50 2.50 -7.87 -17.35
CA GLU A 50 1.81 -6.94 -18.23
C GLU A 50 0.30 -7.21 -18.26
N VAL A 51 -0.46 -6.18 -18.61
CA VAL A 51 -1.92 -6.25 -18.76
C VAL A 51 -2.37 -5.36 -19.91
N VAL A 52 -3.48 -5.72 -20.56
CA VAL A 52 -4.10 -4.88 -21.57
C VAL A 52 -4.98 -3.82 -20.88
N HIS A 53 -4.74 -2.55 -21.19
CA HIS A 53 -5.51 -1.45 -20.63
C HIS A 53 -6.94 -1.44 -21.19
N PRO A 54 -8.00 -1.54 -20.37
CA PRO A 54 -9.37 -1.75 -20.84
C PRO A 54 -9.96 -0.54 -21.61
N GLY A 55 -9.39 0.65 -21.44
CA GLY A 55 -9.85 1.86 -22.12
C GLY A 55 -9.10 2.20 -23.42
N THR A 56 -7.87 1.71 -23.58
CA THR A 56 -6.98 2.08 -24.72
C THR A 56 -6.55 0.87 -25.55
N ASN A 57 -6.72 -0.36 -25.05
CA ASN A 57 -6.22 -1.61 -25.61
C ASN A 57 -4.69 -1.68 -25.78
N GLU A 58 -3.96 -0.80 -25.10
CA GLU A 58 -2.50 -0.83 -25.08
C GLU A 58 -1.98 -1.81 -24.01
N ILE A 59 -0.82 -2.39 -24.27
CA ILE A 59 -0.13 -3.24 -23.29
C ILE A 59 0.57 -2.34 -22.26
N VAL A 60 0.24 -2.51 -20.99
CA VAL A 60 0.84 -1.80 -19.87
C VAL A 60 1.67 -2.78 -19.04
N GLY A 61 2.97 -2.54 -18.99
CA GLY A 61 3.93 -3.33 -18.22
C GLY A 61 4.18 -2.76 -16.82
N THR A 62 4.78 -3.59 -15.97
CA THR A 62 5.26 -3.19 -14.65
C THR A 62 6.58 -2.41 -14.72
N VAL A 63 6.72 -1.38 -13.87
CA VAL A 63 7.90 -0.50 -13.82
C VAL A 63 8.72 -0.80 -12.58
N ASN A 64 10.01 -1.11 -12.73
CA ASN A 64 10.89 -1.35 -11.59
C ASN A 64 11.33 -0.04 -10.91
N LEU A 65 10.83 0.24 -9.71
CA LEU A 65 11.16 1.44 -8.94
C LEU A 65 12.56 1.40 -8.31
N LEU A 66 13.16 0.22 -8.17
CA LEU A 66 14.53 0.05 -7.67
C LEU A 66 15.60 0.13 -8.78
N SER A 67 15.17 0.36 -10.03
CA SER A 67 16.08 0.66 -11.13
C SER A 67 16.70 2.05 -10.97
N HIS A 68 17.76 2.34 -11.74
CA HIS A 68 18.38 3.67 -11.78
C HIS A 68 17.34 4.78 -12.03
N ASP A 69 16.51 4.60 -13.06
CA ASP A 69 15.49 5.58 -13.43
C ASP A 69 14.36 5.66 -12.40
N GLY A 70 14.00 4.53 -11.79
CA GLY A 70 13.00 4.46 -10.72
C GLY A 70 13.43 5.22 -9.47
N ILE A 71 14.68 5.04 -9.02
CA ILE A 71 15.23 5.76 -7.87
C ILE A 71 15.35 7.25 -8.19
N HIS A 72 15.82 7.59 -9.39
CA HIS A 72 15.89 8.98 -9.82
C HIS A 72 14.52 9.65 -9.80
N ARG A 73 13.49 8.97 -10.30
CA ARG A 73 12.10 9.44 -10.25
C ARG A 73 11.62 9.68 -8.82
N ILE A 74 11.84 8.72 -7.92
CA ILE A 74 11.44 8.85 -6.51
C ILE A 74 12.08 10.10 -5.89
N LEU A 75 13.37 10.33 -6.11
CA LEU A 75 14.08 11.45 -5.51
C LEU A 75 13.65 12.80 -6.10
N LEU A 76 13.46 12.88 -7.42
CA LEU A 76 13.08 14.12 -8.09
C LEU A 76 11.63 14.53 -7.80
N GLU A 77 10.71 13.56 -7.80
CA GLU A 77 9.28 13.85 -7.66
C GLU A 77 8.81 13.84 -6.20
N MET A 78 9.67 13.50 -5.22
CA MET A 78 9.28 13.35 -3.82
C MET A 78 8.58 14.58 -3.24
N VAL A 79 9.13 15.77 -3.50
CA VAL A 79 8.55 17.03 -2.99
C VAL A 79 7.24 17.33 -3.68
N ASP A 80 7.20 17.24 -5.01
CA ASP A 80 5.99 17.52 -5.80
C ASP A 80 4.86 16.54 -5.48
N ASN A 81 5.17 15.26 -5.24
CA ASN A 81 4.20 14.26 -4.81
C ASN A 81 3.63 14.56 -3.42
N PHE A 82 4.44 15.12 -2.52
CA PHE A 82 3.99 15.49 -1.18
C PHE A 82 3.16 16.78 -1.19
N THR A 83 3.65 17.84 -1.83
CA THR A 83 2.96 19.15 -1.87
C THR A 83 1.75 19.14 -2.80
N GLY A 84 1.76 18.32 -3.85
CA GLY A 84 0.66 18.16 -4.80
C GLY A 84 -0.45 17.22 -4.33
N PHE A 85 -0.32 16.58 -3.15
CA PHE A 85 -1.34 15.68 -2.64
C PHE A 85 -2.57 16.49 -2.20
N ALA A 86 -3.64 16.46 -3.01
CA ALA A 86 -4.84 17.30 -2.85
C ALA A 86 -5.42 17.38 -1.42
N PRO A 87 -5.43 16.31 -0.60
CA PRO A 87 -5.89 16.38 0.79
C PRO A 87 -5.04 17.22 1.75
N LEU A 88 -3.79 17.53 1.42
CA LEU A 88 -2.90 18.35 2.26
C LEU A 88 -3.12 19.87 2.10
N GLY A 89 -3.90 20.28 1.09
CA GLY A 89 -4.17 21.68 0.80
C GLY A 89 -3.01 22.40 0.10
N ILE A 90 -3.15 23.71 -0.07
CA ILE A 90 -2.09 24.59 -0.59
C ILE A 90 -1.20 24.96 0.61
N VAL A 91 0.07 24.57 0.57
CA VAL A 91 1.11 25.07 1.49
C VAL A 91 1.86 26.23 0.88
#